data_AF-A0A914UZD9-F1
#
_entry.id   AF-A0A914UZD9-F1
#
_cell.length_a   1.000
_cell.length_b   1.000
_cell.length_c   1.000
_cell.angle_alpha   90.00
_cell.angle_beta   90.00
_cell.angle_gamma   90.00
#
_symmetry.space_group_name_H-M   'P 1'
#
loop_
_entity.id
_entity.type
_entity.pdbx_description
1 polymer ?
#
loop_
_entity_poly.entity_id
_entity_poly.type
_entity_poly.pdbx_seq_one_letter_code
_entity_poly.pdbx_strand_id
1 'polypeptide(L)'
;MAQTQLLFILSALNWSTFQLPVTAILDSERTLWPEYGLESDCRPETTVHVDAFLYDEDEVDELVDQGALSRNYCRMCGSHATAPLTFISHSLGIDQLRFLFTAVLPSGTLRDKVLVDVGSRLGAVLYAAQLFSPGATKLVGIELNPDLCRLQTETATNFGISDKLLVICDDARNRPAELAAADVIV
;
A
#
# COMPACT_ATOMS: atom_id res chain seq x y z
N MET A 1 3.91 -19.27 9.64
CA MET A 1 3.63 -18.36 10.77
C MET A 1 3.54 -16.91 10.30
N ALA A 2 4.55 -16.32 9.66
CA ALA A 2 4.48 -14.93 9.19
C ALA A 2 3.45 -14.69 8.06
N GLN A 3 3.32 -15.57 7.06
CA GLN A 3 2.29 -15.40 6.01
C GLN A 3 0.86 -15.38 6.57
N THR A 4 0.58 -16.22 7.57
CA THR A 4 -0.69 -16.23 8.30
C THR A 4 -0.91 -14.93 9.05
N GLN A 5 0.13 -14.33 9.64
CA GLN A 5 0.03 -13.06 10.36
C GLN A 5 -0.14 -11.85 9.43
N LEU A 6 0.45 -11.85 8.23
CA LEU A 6 0.19 -10.80 7.23
C LEU A 6 -1.25 -10.86 6.73
N LEU A 7 -1.78 -12.07 6.49
CA LEU A 7 -3.20 -12.30 6.19
C LEU A 7 -4.11 -11.86 7.36
N PHE A 8 -3.66 -12.01 8.62
CA PHE A 8 -4.36 -11.45 9.78
C PHE A 8 -4.36 -9.92 9.78
N ILE A 9 -3.26 -9.27 9.37
CA ILE A 9 -3.20 -7.80 9.21
C ILE A 9 -4.16 -7.35 8.11
N LEU A 10 -4.23 -8.06 6.98
CA LEU A 10 -5.20 -7.80 5.92
C LEU A 10 -6.64 -8.00 6.38
N SER A 11 -6.91 -9.06 7.15
CA SER A 11 -8.23 -9.30 7.74
C SER A 11 -8.67 -8.21 8.73
N ALA A 12 -7.73 -7.50 9.35
CA ALA A 12 -8.02 -6.40 10.27
C ALA A 12 -8.01 -5.01 9.60
N LEU A 13 -7.35 -4.84 8.45
CA LEU A 13 -7.57 -3.68 7.59
C LEU A 13 -9.01 -3.69 7.06
N ASN A 14 -9.55 -4.88 6.76
CA ASN A 14 -10.98 -5.11 6.55
C ASN A 14 -11.86 -4.94 7.80
N TRP A 15 -11.28 -4.77 9.00
CA TRP A 15 -11.98 -4.44 10.25
C TRP A 15 -11.86 -2.96 10.62
N SER A 16 -10.95 -2.21 9.99
CA SER A 16 -10.79 -0.79 10.32
C SER A 16 -12.07 -0.02 9.98
N THR A 17 -12.35 1.01 10.75
CA THR A 17 -13.48 1.95 10.61
C THR A 17 -13.56 2.65 9.25
N PHE A 18 -12.62 2.37 8.34
CA PHE A 18 -12.60 2.79 6.96
C PHE A 18 -13.11 1.66 6.04
N GLN A 19 -14.30 1.87 5.47
CA GLN A 19 -14.69 1.13 4.28
C GLN A 19 -13.87 1.68 3.11
N LEU A 20 -12.70 1.09 2.88
CA LEU A 20 -11.92 1.40 1.68
C LEU A 20 -12.77 1.09 0.44
N PRO A 21 -12.78 1.97 -0.58
CA PRO A 21 -13.38 1.62 -1.85
C PRO A 21 -12.63 0.44 -2.46
N VAL A 22 -13.27 -0.29 -3.36
CA VAL A 22 -12.64 -1.44 -4.07
C VAL A 22 -11.33 -1.02 -4.78
N THR A 23 -11.25 0.24 -5.21
CA THR A 23 -10.05 0.80 -5.83
C THR A 23 -8.92 1.12 -4.85
N ALA A 24 -9.22 1.13 -3.55
CA ALA A 24 -8.35 1.57 -2.46
C ALA A 24 -7.77 2.97 -2.65
N ILE A 25 -8.48 3.83 -3.38
CA ILE A 25 -8.20 5.26 -3.52
C ILE A 25 -9.29 6.02 -2.78
N LEU A 26 -8.94 6.70 -1.70
CA LEU A 26 -9.87 7.54 -0.96
C LEU A 26 -10.18 8.82 -1.73
N ASP A 27 -11.40 9.34 -1.56
CA ASP A 27 -11.81 10.63 -2.15
C ASP A 27 -10.96 11.81 -1.67
N SER A 28 -10.31 11.67 -0.50
CA SER A 28 -9.41 12.69 0.06
C SER A 28 -8.00 12.64 -0.54
N GLU A 29 -7.68 11.63 -1.35
CA GLU A 29 -6.40 11.55 -2.04
C GLU A 29 -6.34 12.47 -3.26
N ARG A 30 -5.13 12.96 -3.53
CA ARG A 30 -4.86 13.78 -4.72
C ARG A 30 -4.19 12.93 -5.79
N THR A 31 -4.99 12.35 -6.68
CA THR A 31 -4.47 11.63 -7.86
C THR A 31 -3.97 12.61 -8.91
N LEU A 32 -2.73 12.40 -9.36
CA LEU A 32 -2.13 13.12 -10.48
C LEU A 32 -1.85 12.12 -11.60
N TRP A 33 -2.30 12.45 -12.81
CA TRP A 33 -2.08 11.63 -13.98
C TRP A 33 -0.83 12.12 -14.73
N PRO A 34 0.20 11.27 -14.91
CA PRO A 34 1.43 11.70 -15.54
C PRO A 34 1.22 12.05 -17.02
N GLU A 35 1.76 13.20 -17.44
CA GLU A 35 1.70 13.64 -18.85
C GLU A 35 2.93 13.20 -19.65
N TYR A 36 4.02 12.82 -18.97
CA TYR A 36 5.29 12.45 -19.57
C TYR A 36 6.01 11.39 -18.73
N GLY A 37 6.86 10.59 -19.38
CA GLY A 37 7.65 9.56 -18.71
C GLY A 37 6.96 8.21 -18.60
N LEU A 38 7.37 7.42 -17.62
CA LEU A 38 6.75 6.13 -17.29
C LEU A 38 5.28 6.37 -16.91
N GLU A 39 4.40 5.46 -17.33
CA GLU A 39 2.96 5.49 -17.05
C GLU A 39 2.21 6.71 -17.63
N SER A 40 2.85 7.49 -18.52
CA SER A 40 2.21 8.62 -19.21
C SER A 40 1.09 8.24 -20.19
N ASP A 41 0.82 6.94 -20.35
CA ASP A 41 -0.31 6.36 -21.05
C ASP A 41 -1.51 6.07 -20.13
N CYS A 42 -1.34 6.17 -18.80
CA CYS A 42 -2.43 6.02 -17.84
C CYS A 42 -3.43 7.18 -17.95
N ARG A 43 -4.72 6.85 -17.98
CA ARG A 43 -5.80 7.83 -18.12
C ARG A 43 -6.94 7.48 -17.17
N PRO A 44 -7.64 8.47 -16.59
CA PRO A 44 -8.76 8.23 -15.68
C PRO A 44 -9.84 7.31 -16.28
N GLU A 45 -10.04 7.38 -17.60
CA GLU A 45 -11.10 6.64 -18.29
C GLU A 45 -10.73 5.19 -18.60
N THR A 46 -9.44 4.86 -18.60
CA THR A 46 -8.93 3.55 -19.04
C THR A 46 -7.98 2.88 -18.05
N THR A 47 -7.77 3.49 -16.89
CA THR A 47 -6.90 2.98 -15.83
C THR A 47 -7.72 2.76 -14.56
N VAL A 48 -7.57 1.58 -13.97
CA VAL A 48 -8.19 1.17 -12.71
C VAL A 48 -7.10 1.00 -11.67
N HIS A 49 -7.28 1.64 -10.53
CA HIS A 49 -6.43 1.43 -9.37
C HIS A 49 -6.90 0.20 -8.61
N VAL A 50 -5.99 -0.73 -8.33
CA VAL A 50 -6.23 -1.88 -7.46
C VAL A 50 -4.99 -2.08 -6.60
N ASP A 51 -5.18 -2.01 -5.29
CA ASP A 51 -4.07 -2.12 -4.35
C ASP A 51 -3.68 -3.58 -4.13
N ALA A 52 -2.43 -3.92 -4.49
CA ALA A 52 -1.90 -5.28 -4.50
C ALA A 52 -1.57 -5.77 -3.09
N PHE A 53 -1.52 -4.86 -2.12
CA PHE A 53 -1.47 -5.26 -0.72
C PHE A 53 -2.81 -5.84 -0.28
N LEU A 54 -3.93 -5.29 -0.77
CA LEU A 54 -5.27 -5.74 -0.40
C LEU A 54 -5.78 -6.93 -1.21
N TYR A 55 -5.42 -6.99 -2.50
CA TYR A 55 -5.92 -7.99 -3.42
C TYR A 55 -4.78 -8.62 -4.21
N ASP A 56 -4.69 -9.95 -4.21
CA ASP A 56 -3.88 -10.68 -5.18
C ASP A 56 -4.59 -10.85 -6.53
N GLU A 57 -3.92 -11.46 -7.51
CA GLU A 57 -4.49 -11.62 -8.86
C GLU A 57 -5.77 -12.47 -8.88
N ASP A 58 -5.86 -13.49 -8.02
CA ASP A 58 -7.03 -14.37 -7.93
C ASP A 58 -8.21 -13.61 -7.32
N GLU A 59 -7.97 -12.82 -6.26
CA GLU A 59 -8.98 -11.96 -5.63
C GLU A 59 -9.48 -10.87 -6.59
N VAL A 60 -8.62 -10.34 -7.47
CA VAL A 60 -9.04 -9.41 -8.53
C VAL A 60 -9.94 -10.10 -9.55
N ASP A 61 -9.64 -11.34 -9.93
CA ASP A 61 -10.51 -12.11 -10.82
C ASP A 61 -11.88 -12.39 -10.19
N GLU A 62 -11.93 -12.70 -8.90
CA GLU A 62 -13.18 -12.84 -8.17
C GLU A 62 -14.01 -11.55 -8.16
N LEU A 63 -13.37 -10.39 -7.95
CA LEU A 63 -14.04 -9.08 -8.03
C LEU A 63 -14.61 -8.80 -9.43
N VAL A 64 -13.93 -9.26 -10.47
CA VAL A 64 -14.40 -9.15 -11.86
C VAL A 64 -15.59 -10.06 -12.11
N ASP A 65 -15.52 -11.32 -11.66
CA ASP A 65 -16.60 -12.30 -11.79
C ASP A 65 -17.87 -11.87 -11.05
N GLN A 66 -17.72 -11.18 -9.92
CA GLN A 66 -18.81 -10.59 -9.15
C GLN A 66 -19.37 -9.30 -9.76
N GLY A 67 -18.73 -8.76 -10.80
CA GLY A 67 -19.11 -7.49 -11.45
C GLY A 67 -18.76 -6.24 -10.64
N ALA A 68 -17.92 -6.36 -9.60
CA ALA A 68 -17.41 -5.23 -8.83
C ALA A 68 -16.28 -4.50 -9.56
N LEU A 69 -15.52 -5.20 -10.41
CA LEU A 69 -14.51 -4.66 -11.32
C LEU A 69 -14.77 -5.11 -12.76
N SER A 70 -14.15 -4.43 -13.72
CA SER A 70 -14.14 -4.86 -15.12
C SER A 70 -12.71 -4.94 -15.61
N ARG A 71 -12.36 -6.02 -16.33
CA ARG A 71 -11.08 -6.11 -17.05
C ARG A 71 -11.08 -5.31 -18.36
N ASN A 72 -12.24 -4.89 -18.86
CA ASN A 72 -12.37 -4.27 -20.17
C ASN A 72 -13.33 -3.07 -20.16
N TYR A 73 -13.12 -2.13 -21.08
CA TYR A 73 -14.05 -1.04 -21.36
C TYR A 73 -14.56 -1.11 -22.80
N CYS A 74 -15.76 -0.59 -23.03
CA CYS A 74 -16.32 -0.48 -24.37
C CYS A 74 -15.67 0.70 -25.12
N ARG A 75 -15.14 0.45 -26.33
CA ARG A 75 -14.65 1.54 -27.21
C ARG A 75 -15.81 2.35 -27.80
N MET A 76 -16.97 1.71 -27.95
CA MET A 76 -18.23 2.33 -28.31
C MET A 76 -19.29 1.78 -27.35
N CYS A 77 -19.94 2.64 -26.56
CA CYS A 77 -20.89 2.22 -25.52
C CYS A 77 -22.00 1.33 -26.09
N GLY A 78 -22.30 0.21 -25.40
CA GLY A 78 -23.29 -0.78 -25.84
C GLY A 78 -22.84 -1.71 -26.97
N SER A 79 -21.58 -1.60 -27.44
CA SER A 79 -21.03 -2.50 -28.46
C SER A 79 -20.22 -3.65 -27.84
N HIS A 80 -19.95 -4.67 -28.65
CA HIS A 80 -19.02 -5.76 -28.29
C HIS A 80 -17.55 -5.41 -28.61
N ALA A 81 -17.29 -4.20 -29.10
CA ALA A 81 -15.92 -3.73 -29.38
C ALA A 81 -15.28 -3.21 -28.09
N THR A 82 -14.60 -4.10 -27.36
CA THR A 82 -13.96 -3.79 -26.08
C THR A 82 -12.44 -3.68 -26.19
N ALA A 83 -11.82 -3.05 -25.19
CA ALA A 83 -10.38 -3.02 -24.96
C ALA A 83 -10.08 -3.30 -23.48
N PRO A 84 -8.89 -3.85 -23.16
CA PRO A 84 -8.49 -4.05 -21.78
C PRO A 84 -8.32 -2.71 -21.05
N LEU A 85 -8.70 -2.71 -19.79
CA LEU A 85 -8.38 -1.65 -18.83
C LEU A 85 -6.94 -1.87 -18.31
N THR A 86 -6.26 -0.77 -17.99
CA THR A 86 -4.93 -0.80 -17.39
C THR A 86 -5.08 -0.88 -15.88
N PHE A 87 -4.55 -1.93 -15.25
CA PHE A 87 -4.59 -2.08 -13.79
C PHE A 87 -3.25 -1.62 -13.22
N ILE A 88 -3.29 -0.74 -12.23
CA ILE A 88 -2.10 -0.27 -11.54
C ILE A 88 -2.25 -0.37 -10.03
N SER A 89 -1.13 -0.59 -9.37
CA SER A 89 -1.05 -0.65 -7.92
C SER A 89 -0.06 0.37 -7.38
N HIS A 90 -0.36 0.90 -6.20
CA HIS A 90 0.46 1.91 -5.51
C HIS A 90 1.14 1.37 -4.25
N SER A 91 0.95 0.08 -3.97
CA SER A 91 1.52 -0.60 -2.82
C SER A 91 2.24 -1.86 -3.29
N LEU A 92 3.21 -2.32 -2.48
CA LEU A 92 3.79 -3.64 -2.69
C LEU A 92 2.80 -4.72 -2.31
N GLY A 93 2.66 -5.73 -3.17
CA GLY A 93 1.85 -6.91 -2.88
C GLY A 93 2.50 -7.82 -1.85
N ILE A 94 1.73 -8.76 -1.30
CA ILE A 94 2.15 -9.68 -0.22
C ILE A 94 3.46 -10.41 -0.57
N ASP A 95 3.57 -10.91 -1.80
CA ASP A 95 4.75 -11.64 -2.25
C ASP A 95 5.99 -10.75 -2.40
N GLN A 96 5.79 -9.52 -2.86
CA GLN A 96 6.86 -8.53 -2.96
C GLN A 96 7.34 -8.10 -1.57
N LEU A 97 6.42 -7.85 -0.63
CA LEU A 97 6.75 -7.56 0.77
C LEU A 97 7.50 -8.72 1.43
N ARG A 98 7.04 -9.95 1.21
CA ARG A 98 7.71 -11.16 1.70
C ARG A 98 9.12 -11.25 1.13
N PHE A 99 9.27 -11.08 -0.18
CA PHE A 99 10.58 -11.09 -0.83
C PHE A 99 11.50 -10.00 -0.27
N LEU A 100 11.00 -8.77 -0.12
CA LEU A 100 11.73 -7.64 0.45
C LEU A 100 12.30 -7.99 1.82
N PHE A 101 11.50 -8.49 2.76
CA PHE A 101 11.95 -8.72 4.14
C PHE A 101 12.54 -10.11 4.44
N THR A 102 12.56 -11.02 3.47
CA THR A 102 13.17 -12.34 3.65
C THR A 102 14.41 -12.56 2.76
N ALA A 103 14.49 -11.91 1.61
CA ALA A 103 15.59 -12.06 0.67
C ALA A 103 16.45 -10.80 0.54
N VAL A 104 15.84 -9.62 0.44
CA VAL A 104 16.58 -8.35 0.23
C VAL A 104 17.08 -7.76 1.55
N LEU A 105 16.21 -7.72 2.55
CA LEU A 105 16.46 -7.26 3.91
C LEU A 105 16.25 -8.43 4.89
N PRO A 106 17.07 -9.50 4.82
CA PRO A 106 16.87 -10.71 5.61
C PRO A 106 16.86 -10.44 7.11
N SER A 107 16.21 -11.33 7.87
CA SER A 107 15.99 -11.18 9.31
C SER A 107 17.30 -10.93 10.07
N GLY A 108 17.32 -9.82 10.82
CA GLY A 108 18.51 -9.31 11.50
C GLY A 108 19.11 -8.06 10.83
N THR A 109 18.85 -7.83 9.54
CA THR A 109 19.33 -6.63 8.82
C THR A 109 18.81 -5.35 9.46
N LEU A 110 17.53 -5.36 9.87
CA LEU A 110 16.88 -4.22 10.52
C LEU A 110 17.00 -4.24 12.04
N ARG A 111 17.73 -5.19 12.63
CA ARG A 111 17.87 -5.23 14.09
C ARG A 111 18.57 -3.95 14.56
N ASP A 112 17.98 -3.32 15.56
CA ASP A 112 18.49 -2.07 16.16
C ASP A 112 18.60 -0.90 15.15
N LYS A 113 17.80 -0.94 14.07
CA LYS A 113 17.78 0.07 12.99
C LYS A 113 16.43 0.78 12.87
N VAL A 114 16.47 1.93 12.18
CA VAL A 114 15.31 2.73 11.79
C VAL A 114 15.01 2.51 10.31
N LEU A 115 13.77 2.10 10.02
CA LEU A 115 13.23 2.05 8.65
C LEU A 115 12.26 3.22 8.45
N VAL A 116 12.41 3.93 7.34
CA VAL A 116 11.49 4.98 6.89
C VAL A 116 10.84 4.55 5.57
N ASP A 117 9.52 4.64 5.49
CA ASP A 117 8.70 4.36 4.31
C ASP A 117 8.08 5.67 3.83
N VAL A 118 8.46 6.12 2.63
CA VAL A 118 8.02 7.41 2.06
C VAL A 118 6.84 7.21 1.13
N GLY A 119 5.71 7.85 1.45
CA GLY A 119 4.44 7.58 0.77
C GLY A 119 3.86 6.26 1.25
N SER A 120 3.80 6.07 2.57
CA SER A 120 3.50 4.77 3.18
C SER A 120 2.06 4.28 2.95
N ARG A 121 1.16 5.12 2.42
CA ARG A 121 -0.22 4.78 2.03
C ARG A 121 -1.00 3.99 3.08
N LEU A 122 -1.23 2.70 2.87
CA LEU A 122 -1.96 1.83 3.82
C LEU A 122 -1.07 1.29 4.95
N GLY A 123 0.24 1.53 4.90
CA GLY A 123 1.22 1.05 5.87
C GLY A 123 1.81 -0.34 5.56
N ALA A 124 1.60 -0.84 4.35
CA ALA A 124 1.95 -2.21 3.93
C ALA A 124 3.40 -2.61 4.26
N VAL A 125 4.36 -1.74 3.92
CA VAL A 125 5.79 -1.95 4.17
C VAL A 125 6.07 -1.95 5.67
N LEU A 126 5.50 -1.02 6.43
CA LEU A 126 5.69 -0.92 7.88
C LEU A 126 5.18 -2.17 8.61
N TYR A 127 4.02 -2.67 8.22
CA TYR A 127 3.43 -3.87 8.81
C TYR A 127 4.24 -5.11 8.49
N ALA A 128 4.70 -5.25 7.25
CA ALA A 128 5.60 -6.33 6.87
C ALA A 128 6.95 -6.23 7.60
N ALA A 129 7.53 -5.04 7.74
CA ALA A 129 8.76 -4.82 8.49
C ALA A 129 8.63 -5.26 9.95
N GLN A 130 7.55 -4.86 10.63
CA GLN A 130 7.29 -5.28 12.01
C GLN A 130 7.16 -6.80 12.14
N LEU A 131 6.54 -7.44 11.14
CA LEU A 131 6.27 -8.88 11.17
C LEU A 131 7.51 -9.73 10.89
N PHE A 132 8.26 -9.39 9.85
CA PHE A 132 9.43 -10.16 9.40
C PHE A 132 10.72 -9.73 10.08
N SER A 133 10.77 -8.51 10.63
CA SER A 133 11.93 -7.92 11.29
C SER A 133 11.56 -7.24 12.63
N PRO A 134 11.04 -8.00 13.62
CA PRO A 134 10.58 -7.43 14.90
C PRO A 134 11.69 -6.78 15.74
N GLY A 135 12.96 -7.01 15.38
CA GLY A 135 14.13 -6.38 16.01
C GLY A 135 14.37 -4.93 15.57
N ALA A 136 13.59 -4.37 14.65
CA ALA A 136 13.69 -2.96 14.30
C ALA A 136 13.46 -2.05 15.50
N THR A 137 14.27 -1.01 15.62
CA THR A 137 14.15 -0.01 16.68
C THR A 137 12.92 0.85 16.46
N LYS A 138 12.71 1.29 15.21
CA LYS A 138 11.63 2.20 14.86
C LYS A 138 11.24 2.03 13.40
N LEU A 139 9.94 2.11 13.15
CA LEU A 139 9.33 2.09 11.83
C LEU A 139 8.63 3.44 11.65
N VAL A 140 8.96 4.18 10.60
CA VAL A 140 8.42 5.52 10.36
C VAL A 140 7.74 5.55 9.01
N GLY A 141 6.43 5.77 9.00
CA GLY A 141 5.68 6.08 7.78
C GLY A 141 5.58 7.58 7.60
N ILE A 142 5.94 8.10 6.43
CA ILE A 142 5.64 9.48 6.04
C ILE A 142 4.55 9.42 4.97
N GLU A 143 3.39 10.00 5.26
CA GLU A 143 2.23 9.99 4.37
C GLU A 143 1.61 11.38 4.31
N LEU A 144 1.20 11.79 3.12
CA LEU A 144 0.67 13.13 2.87
C LEU A 144 -0.83 13.22 3.19
N ASN A 145 -1.58 12.15 2.90
CA ASN A 145 -3.01 12.12 3.10
C ASN A 145 -3.37 11.88 4.59
N PRO A 146 -4.16 12.77 5.22
CA PRO A 146 -4.48 12.67 6.64
C PRO A 146 -5.40 11.49 7.00
N ASP A 147 -6.24 11.03 6.07
CA ASP A 147 -7.10 9.87 6.30
C ASP A 147 -6.30 8.57 6.31
N LEU A 148 -5.34 8.43 5.40
CA LEU A 148 -4.38 7.33 5.38
C LEU A 148 -3.48 7.35 6.63
N CYS A 149 -3.04 8.53 7.07
CA CYS A 149 -2.29 8.65 8.32
C CYS A 149 -3.10 8.19 9.54
N ARG A 150 -4.38 8.59 9.59
CA ARG A 150 -5.32 8.16 10.64
C ARG A 150 -5.51 6.65 10.59
N LEU A 151 -5.78 6.09 9.42
CA LEU A 151 -5.91 4.65 9.21
C LEU A 151 -4.67 3.90 9.71
N GLN A 152 -3.47 4.33 9.33
CA GLN A 152 -2.23 3.69 9.77
C GLN A 152 -2.06 3.75 11.30
N THR A 153 -2.41 4.88 11.92
CA THR A 153 -2.31 5.09 13.37
C THR A 153 -3.31 4.23 14.14
N GLU A 154 -4.55 4.14 13.66
CA GLU A 154 -5.60 3.27 14.23
C GLU A 154 -5.18 1.80 14.11
N THR A 155 -4.70 1.38 12.95
CA THR A 155 -4.17 0.02 12.73
C THR A 155 -3.00 -0.28 13.67
N ALA A 156 -2.01 0.62 13.79
CA ALA A 156 -0.88 0.42 14.70
C ALA A 156 -1.34 0.24 16.16
N THR A 157 -2.36 0.98 16.57
CA THR A 157 -2.96 0.89 17.91
C THR A 157 -3.69 -0.44 18.11
N ASN A 158 -4.51 -0.85 17.14
CA ASN A 158 -5.25 -2.10 17.20
C ASN A 158 -4.34 -3.34 17.22
N PHE A 159 -3.17 -3.25 16.57
CA PHE A 159 -2.16 -4.30 16.56
C PHE A 159 -1.17 -4.24 17.72
N GLY A 160 -1.25 -3.21 18.57
CA GLY A 160 -0.34 -3.05 19.71
C GLY A 160 1.11 -2.80 19.31
N ILE A 161 1.33 -2.08 18.21
CA ILE A 161 2.66 -1.76 17.67
C ILE A 161 2.97 -0.25 17.65
N SER A 162 2.14 0.56 18.31
CA SER A 162 2.29 2.02 18.39
C SER A 162 3.55 2.48 19.12
N ASP A 163 4.21 1.61 19.87
CA ASP A 163 5.50 1.89 20.51
C ASP A 163 6.65 1.90 19.51
N LYS A 164 6.53 1.17 18.39
CA LYS A 164 7.53 1.05 17.33
C LYS A 164 7.20 1.83 16.07
N LEU A 165 5.91 1.91 15.73
CA LEU A 165 5.44 2.52 14.49
C LEU A 165 5.04 3.98 14.74
N LEU A 166 5.75 4.90 14.10
CA LEU A 166 5.44 6.33 14.07
C LEU A 166 4.89 6.71 12.69
N VAL A 167 3.70 7.30 12.65
CA VAL A 167 3.12 7.88 11.42
C VAL A 167 3.33 9.40 11.44
N ILE A 168 3.92 9.94 10.38
CA ILE A 168 4.12 11.38 10.18
C ILE A 168 3.22 11.81 9.03
N CYS A 169 2.20 12.61 9.36
CA CYS A 169 1.28 13.20 8.39
C CYS A 169 1.88 14.51 7.82
N ASP A 170 2.75 14.41 6.81
CA ASP A 170 3.39 15.55 6.18
C ASP A 170 3.96 15.18 4.80
N ASP A 171 4.34 16.20 4.03
CA ASP A 171 5.17 16.04 2.85
C ASP A 171 6.59 15.61 3.25
N ALA A 172 7.09 14.51 2.66
CA ALA A 172 8.44 14.00 2.94
C ALA A 172 9.55 15.02 2.65
N ARG A 173 9.33 15.98 1.76
CA ARG A 173 10.27 17.08 1.48
C ARG A 173 10.47 18.00 2.70
N ASN A 174 9.51 18.02 3.62
CA ASN A 174 9.59 18.76 4.88
C ASN A 174 10.25 17.96 6.01
N ARG A 175 10.68 16.71 5.73
CA ARG A 175 11.19 15.75 6.73
C ARG A 175 12.63 15.29 6.50
N PRO A 176 13.58 16.22 6.23
CA PRO A 176 14.96 15.82 5.97
C PRO A 176 15.65 15.20 7.18
N ALA A 177 15.23 15.53 8.40
CA ALA A 177 15.83 14.98 9.62
C ALA A 177 15.49 13.50 9.80
N GLU A 178 14.24 13.14 9.56
CA GLU A 178 13.76 11.76 9.62
C GLU A 178 14.39 10.92 8.51
N LEU A 179 14.49 11.46 7.29
CA LEU A 179 15.17 10.80 6.17
C LEU A 179 16.68 10.63 6.44
N ALA A 180 17.34 11.63 7.02
CA ALA A 180 18.77 11.54 7.34
C ALA A 180 19.07 10.57 8.50
N ALA A 181 18.11 10.33 9.38
CA ALA A 181 18.22 9.40 10.51
C ALA A 181 17.85 7.96 10.13
N ALA A 182 17.37 7.72 8.91
CA ALA A 182 16.98 6.40 8.43
C ALA A 182 18.22 5.53 8.15
N ASP A 183 18.21 4.28 8.60
CA ASP A 183 19.19 3.30 8.15
C ASP A 183 18.75 2.62 6.85
N VAL A 184 17.43 2.53 6.63
CA VAL A 184 16.80 1.99 5.42
C VAL A 184 15.64 2.91 5.04
N ILE A 185 15.58 3.29 3.76
CA ILE A 185 14.48 4.04 3.17
C ILE A 185 13.83 3.15 2.12
N VAL A 186 12.51 3.05 2.18
CA VAL A 186 11.66 2.44 1.16
C VAL A 186 10.86 3.54 0.48
#